data_AF-A0A7W1XCE0-F1
#
_entry.id   AF-A0A7W1XCE0-F1
#
_cell.length_a   1.000
_cell.length_b   1.000
_cell.length_c   1.000
_cell.angle_alpha   90.00
_cell.angle_beta   90.00
_cell.angle_gamma   90.00
#
_symmetry.space_group_name_H-M   'P 1'
#
loop_
_entity.id
_entity.type
_entity.pdbx_description
1 polymer ?
#
loop_
_entity_poly.entity_id
_entity_poly.type
_entity_poly.pdbx_seq_one_letter_code
_entity_poly.pdbx_strand_id
1 'polypeptide(L)'
;MFIRKAEICMVDNKTIEVLGQDSQRVFEISLDHEEGYKFPNLIIEREEKRIFIPGSQIASIWFYEHREANEVQKQIDLKWEKVEDLTRIKSESDLLWFCDGKGNTFIRSPKSTESVLVSTNPVVARLLKGIEALEDQRNQLLQSAGDEDEKE
;
A
#
# COMPACT_ATOMS: atom_id res chain seq x y z
N MET A 1 3.98 -2.43 3.18
CA MET A 1 3.19 -2.76 4.39
C MET A 1 2.30 -1.58 4.69
N PHE A 2 1.03 -1.83 4.99
CA PHE A 2 0.05 -0.81 5.35
C PHE A 2 0.01 -0.60 6.86
N ILE A 3 0.06 0.66 7.28
CA ILE A 3 0.00 1.10 8.67
C ILE A 3 -1.37 1.73 8.92
N ARG A 4 -2.01 1.35 10.03
CA ARG A 4 -3.26 1.96 10.50
C ARG A 4 -3.00 3.14 11.42
N LYS A 5 -1.98 3.01 12.27
CA LYS A 5 -1.67 3.96 13.33
C LYS A 5 -0.18 4.02 13.59
N ALA A 6 0.31 5.21 13.88
CA ALA A 6 1.64 5.46 14.43
C ALA A 6 1.51 6.20 15.76
N GLU A 7 2.30 5.79 16.76
CA GLU A 7 2.44 6.52 18.01
C GLU A 7 3.84 7.10 18.10
N ILE A 8 3.93 8.42 18.14
CA ILE A 8 5.19 9.15 18.25
C ILE A 8 5.36 9.56 19.70
N CYS A 9 6.29 8.92 20.39
CA CYS A 9 6.65 9.26 21.76
C CYS A 9 7.76 10.32 21.75
N MET A 10 7.49 11.43 22.41
CA MET A 10 8.39 12.55 22.55
C MET A 10 9.33 12.37 23.75
N VAL A 11 10.50 13.02 23.76
CA VAL A 11 11.42 13.00 24.91
C VAL A 11 10.83 13.59 26.20
N ASP A 12 9.78 14.41 26.11
CA ASP A 12 9.03 14.93 27.27
C ASP A 12 7.90 13.99 27.73
N ASN A 13 7.89 12.74 27.25
CA ASN A 13 6.90 11.70 27.49
C ASN A 13 5.48 12.00 26.97
N LYS A 14 5.31 13.02 26.12
CA LYS A 14 4.05 13.17 25.37
C LYS A 14 4.00 12.16 24.25
N THR A 15 2.80 11.63 23.99
CA THR A 15 2.55 10.75 22.84
C THR A 15 1.63 11.44 21.87
N ILE A 16 2.01 11.45 20.59
CA ILE A 16 1.19 11.93 19.49
C ILE A 16 0.75 10.71 18.70
N GLU A 17 -0.55 10.46 18.72
CA GLU A 17 -1.16 9.45 17.86
C GLU A 17 -1.30 10.02 16.44
N VAL A 18 -1.09 9.19 15.43
CA VAL A 18 -1.28 9.52 14.02
C VAL A 18 -2.03 8.36 13.38
N LEU A 19 -3.10 8.64 12.66
CA LEU A 19 -3.99 7.63 12.08
C LEU A 19 -4.00 7.71 10.56
N GLY A 20 -4.56 6.67 9.92
CA GLY A 20 -4.88 6.67 8.49
C GLY A 20 -3.67 6.96 7.60
N GLN A 21 -3.88 7.76 6.56
CA GLN A 21 -2.85 8.05 5.54
C GLN A 21 -1.61 8.75 6.11
N ASP A 22 -1.77 9.58 7.14
CA ASP A 22 -0.63 10.25 7.76
C ASP A 22 0.26 9.26 8.52
N SER A 23 -0.32 8.21 9.12
CA SER A 23 0.46 7.16 9.77
C SER A 23 1.32 6.38 8.75
N GLN A 24 0.78 6.16 7.54
CA GLN A 24 1.49 5.55 6.43
C GLN A 24 2.66 6.44 5.95
N ARG A 25 2.44 7.76 5.83
CA ARG A 25 3.51 8.71 5.47
C ARG A 25 4.63 8.76 6.50
N VAL A 26 4.29 8.76 7.80
CA VAL A 26 5.29 8.71 8.87
C VAL A 26 6.15 7.45 8.77
N PHE A 27 5.53 6.31 8.46
CA PHE A 27 6.23 5.05 8.24
C PHE A 27 7.20 5.11 7.04
N GLU A 28 6.76 5.63 5.91
CA GLU A 28 7.58 5.78 4.70
C GLU A 28 8.79 6.69 4.94
N ILE A 29 8.57 7.87 5.54
CA ILE A 29 9.66 8.79 5.91
C ILE A 29 10.65 8.14 6.89
N SER A 30 10.14 7.32 7.81
CA SER A 30 10.98 6.62 8.80
C SER A 30 11.81 5.49 8.18
N LEU A 31 11.29 4.82 7.13
CA LEU A 31 12.04 3.80 6.40
C LEU A 31 13.15 4.40 5.53
N ASP A 32 12.89 5.53 4.88
CA ASP A 32 13.86 6.20 4.01
C ASP A 32 15.00 6.89 4.80
N HIS A 33 14.84 7.04 6.11
CA HIS A 33 15.83 7.68 6.97
C HIS A 33 16.87 6.68 7.47
N GLU A 34 17.95 6.51 6.71
CA GLU A 34 19.07 5.59 7.06
C GLU A 34 20.12 6.19 8.03
N GLU A 35 19.90 7.38 8.60
CA GLU A 35 20.92 8.03 9.45
C GLU A 35 20.84 7.60 10.92
N GLY A 36 21.96 7.05 11.42
CA GLY A 36 22.09 6.42 12.74
C GLY A 36 21.43 7.17 13.90
N TYR A 37 20.63 6.42 14.68
CA TYR A 37 20.00 6.77 15.97
C TYR A 37 19.22 8.10 16.02
N LYS A 38 19.01 8.80 14.89
CA LYS A 38 18.24 10.03 14.83
C LYS A 38 16.95 9.76 14.07
N PHE A 39 15.87 10.38 14.54
CA PHE A 39 14.62 10.37 13.80
C PHE A 39 14.61 11.50 12.77
N PRO A 40 13.91 11.33 11.64
CA PRO A 40 13.65 12.42 10.70
C PRO A 40 12.72 13.45 11.33
N ASN A 41 12.73 14.68 10.80
CA ASN A 41 11.70 15.66 11.13
C ASN A 41 10.38 15.22 10.50
N LEU A 42 9.29 15.26 11.26
CA LEU A 42 7.97 14.88 10.79
C LEU A 42 7.08 16.11 10.63
N ILE A 43 6.26 16.10 9.58
CA ILE A 43 5.15 17.03 9.39
C ILE A 43 3.89 16.19 9.30
N ILE A 44 2.96 16.42 10.22
CA ILE A 44 1.66 15.74 10.26
C ILE A 44 0.59 16.76 9.88
N GLU A 45 -0.30 16.41 8.96
CA GLU A 45 -1.35 17.29 8.44
C GLU A 45 -2.71 16.83 8.98
N ARG A 46 -3.18 17.44 10.07
CA ARG A 46 -4.51 17.17 10.62
C ARG A 46 -5.48 18.28 10.25
N GLU A 47 -6.46 17.98 9.41
CA GLU A 47 -7.55 18.88 8.98
C GLU A 47 -7.04 20.26 8.49
N GLU A 48 -6.79 21.20 9.41
CA GLU A 48 -6.34 22.57 9.16
C GLU A 48 -5.04 22.96 9.89
N LYS A 49 -4.38 21.99 10.54
CA LYS A 49 -3.16 22.22 11.33
C LYS A 49 -2.02 21.33 10.85
N ARG A 50 -0.88 21.96 10.62
CA ARG A 50 0.41 21.28 10.41
C ARG A 50 1.15 21.22 11.73
N ILE A 51 1.39 20.00 12.21
CA ILE A 51 2.21 19.76 13.39
C ILE A 51 3.62 19.40 12.90
N PHE A 52 4.58 20.27 13.18
CA PHE A 52 5.99 19.99 12.95
C PHE A 52 6.60 19.37 14.20
N ILE A 53 7.19 18.18 14.05
CA ILE A 53 7.89 17.46 15.11
C ILE A 53 9.37 17.36 14.73
N PRO A 54 10.26 18.09 15.42
CA PRO A 54 11.68 17.93 15.20
C PRO A 54 12.13 16.51 15.58
N GLY A 55 12.94 15.86 14.75
CA GLY A 55 13.42 14.52 14.99
C GLY A 55 14.22 14.38 16.29
N SER A 56 14.90 15.45 16.73
CA SER A 56 15.60 15.53 18.01
C SER A 56 14.67 15.47 19.24
N GLN A 57 13.37 15.68 19.05
CA GLN A 57 12.37 15.60 20.11
C GLN A 57 11.64 14.25 20.13
N ILE A 58 11.92 13.37 19.17
CA ILE A 58 11.32 12.04 19.09
C ILE A 58 12.19 11.07 19.89
N ALA A 59 11.58 10.37 20.85
CA ALA A 59 12.21 9.31 21.61
C ALA A 59 12.01 7.94 20.93
N SER A 60 10.81 7.67 20.43
CA SER A 60 10.49 6.44 19.69
C SER A 60 9.25 6.61 18.83
N ILE A 61 9.13 5.83 17.76
CA ILE A 61 7.92 5.72 16.94
C ILE A 61 7.47 4.26 16.92
N TRP A 62 6.20 4.01 17.19
CA TRP A 62 5.59 2.69 17.20
C TRP A 62 4.57 2.61 16.07
N PHE A 63 4.68 1.58 15.23
CA PHE A 63 3.79 1.39 14.09
C PHE A 63 2.85 0.22 14.34
N TYR A 64 1.57 0.46 14.08
CA TYR A 64 0.51 -0.53 14.21
C TYR A 64 -0.04 -0.84 12.82
N GLU A 65 0.18 -2.07 12.40
CA GLU A 65 -0.23 -2.56 11.08
C GLU A 65 -1.73 -2.53 10.86
N HIS A 66 -2.14 -2.19 9.64
CA HIS A 66 -3.48 -2.46 9.17
C HIS A 66 -3.61 -3.94 8.79
N ARG A 67 -3.80 -4.80 9.79
CA ARG A 67 -3.79 -6.27 9.65
C ARG A 67 -4.64 -6.78 8.48
N GLU A 68 -5.87 -6.29 8.34
CA GLU A 68 -6.77 -6.72 7.27
C GLU A 68 -6.26 -6.35 5.88
N ALA A 69 -5.88 -5.08 5.65
CA ALA A 69 -5.30 -4.63 4.38
C ALA A 69 -3.99 -5.36 4.05
N ASN A 70 -3.14 -5.64 5.05
CA ASN A 70 -1.93 -6.42 4.86
C ASN A 70 -2.21 -7.88 4.51
N GLU A 71 -3.25 -8.49 5.06
CA GLU A 71 -3.64 -9.85 4.70
C GLU A 71 -4.20 -9.92 3.28
N VAL A 72 -4.99 -8.92 2.87
CA VAL A 72 -5.44 -8.79 1.48
C VAL A 72 -4.25 -8.60 0.55
N GLN A 73 -3.25 -7.79 0.92
CA GLN A 73 -2.02 -7.62 0.14
C GLN A 73 -1.27 -8.93 -0.04
N LYS A 74 -1.09 -9.74 1.01
CA LYS A 74 -0.46 -11.06 0.89
C LYS A 74 -1.21 -11.97 -0.08
N GLN A 75 -2.54 -11.93 -0.08
CA GLN A 75 -3.34 -12.70 -1.03
C GLN A 75 -3.19 -12.20 -2.47
N ILE A 76 -3.05 -10.89 -2.67
CA ILE A 76 -2.71 -10.29 -3.97
C ILE A 76 -1.35 -10.79 -4.43
N ASP A 77 -0.32 -10.70 -3.58
CA ASP A 77 1.05 -11.12 -3.88
C ASP A 77 1.10 -12.60 -4.28
N LEU A 78 0.47 -13.48 -3.49
CA LEU A 78 0.38 -14.92 -3.78
C LEU A 78 -0.35 -15.24 -5.09
N LYS A 79 -1.29 -14.40 -5.52
CA LYS A 79 -1.96 -14.56 -6.83
C LYS A 79 -1.07 -14.07 -7.95
N TRP A 80 -0.36 -12.96 -7.75
CA TRP A 80 0.63 -12.46 -8.71
C TRP A 80 1.73 -13.48 -8.94
N GLU A 81 2.31 -14.07 -7.90
CA GLU A 81 3.29 -15.16 -8.02
C GLU A 81 2.79 -16.28 -8.94
N LYS A 82 1.52 -16.70 -8.79
CA LYS A 82 0.91 -17.73 -9.65
C LYS A 82 0.72 -17.26 -11.10
N VAL A 83 0.39 -15.98 -11.31
CA VAL A 83 0.30 -15.40 -12.65
C VAL A 83 1.68 -15.39 -13.30
N GLU A 84 2.71 -14.98 -12.56
CA GLU A 84 4.10 -14.97 -13.03
C GLU A 84 4.59 -16.38 -13.37
N ASP A 85 4.29 -17.38 -12.53
CA ASP A 85 4.65 -18.78 -12.78
C ASP A 85 4.00 -19.32 -14.07
N LEU A 86 2.73 -18.97 -14.30
CA LEU A 86 1.96 -19.45 -15.45
C LEU A 86 2.30 -18.72 -16.76
N THR A 87 2.71 -17.46 -16.68
CA THR A 87 2.96 -16.61 -17.87
C THR A 87 4.45 -16.40 -18.15
N ARG A 88 5.31 -16.64 -17.15
CA ARG A 88 6.75 -16.29 -17.14
C ARG A 88 7.02 -14.80 -17.33
N ILE A 89 6.05 -13.96 -17.05
CA ILE A 89 6.13 -12.51 -17.14
C ILE A 89 6.03 -11.96 -15.73
N LYS A 90 7.02 -11.17 -15.32
CA LYS A 90 7.01 -10.50 -14.02
C LYS A 90 5.97 -9.39 -13.97
N SER A 91 5.34 -9.22 -12.82
CA SER A 91 4.37 -8.16 -12.51
C SER A 91 5.00 -6.76 -12.46
N GLU A 92 6.33 -6.66 -12.25
CA GLU A 92 7.09 -5.41 -12.08
C GLU A 92 7.16 -4.49 -13.32
N SER A 93 6.58 -4.92 -14.43
CA SER A 93 6.49 -4.09 -15.61
C SER A 93 5.25 -3.20 -15.50
N ASP A 94 5.35 -1.91 -15.83
CA ASP A 94 4.23 -0.95 -15.96
C ASP A 94 3.13 -1.39 -16.97
N LEU A 95 3.09 -2.66 -17.35
CA LEU A 95 2.16 -3.25 -18.29
C LEU A 95 0.76 -3.32 -17.70
N LEU A 96 -0.19 -2.92 -18.53
CA LEU A 96 -1.60 -3.09 -18.28
C LEU A 96 -2.00 -4.51 -18.64
N TRP A 97 -2.54 -5.25 -17.68
CA TRP A 97 -3.06 -6.60 -17.87
C TRP A 97 -4.56 -6.55 -18.13
N PHE A 98 -5.04 -7.30 -19.13
CA PHE A 98 -6.47 -7.37 -19.45
C PHE A 98 -6.82 -8.74 -19.97
N CYS A 99 -8.08 -9.13 -19.74
CA CYS A 99 -8.60 -10.41 -20.18
C CYS A 99 -9.77 -10.19 -21.12
N ASP A 100 -9.85 -11.00 -22.18
CA ASP A 100 -11.05 -11.04 -23.00
C ASP A 100 -12.15 -11.91 -22.35
N GLY A 101 -13.36 -11.83 -22.88
CA GLY A 101 -14.49 -12.67 -22.44
C GLY A 101 -14.32 -14.17 -22.72
N LYS A 102 -13.25 -14.58 -23.39
CA LYS A 102 -12.94 -15.97 -23.75
C LYS A 102 -11.87 -16.59 -22.85
N GLY A 103 -11.32 -15.82 -21.89
CA GLY A 103 -10.31 -16.29 -20.95
C GLY A 103 -8.87 -16.15 -21.45
N ASN A 104 -8.65 -15.39 -22.54
CA ASN A 104 -7.31 -15.02 -22.98
C ASN A 104 -6.83 -13.80 -22.21
N THR A 105 -5.56 -13.80 -21.84
CA THR A 105 -4.89 -12.73 -21.12
C THR A 105 -3.91 -12.03 -22.04
N PHE A 106 -3.92 -10.71 -21.99
CA PHE A 106 -3.09 -9.83 -22.77
C PHE A 106 -2.39 -8.82 -21.86
N ILE A 107 -1.26 -8.31 -22.36
CA ILE A 107 -0.52 -7.19 -21.76
C ILE A 107 -0.41 -6.07 -22.78
N ARG A 108 -0.30 -4.83 -22.29
CA ARG A 108 -0.05 -3.64 -23.10
C ARG A 108 0.79 -2.65 -22.32
N SER A 109 1.82 -2.08 -22.96
CA SER A 109 2.53 -0.93 -22.39
C SER A 109 1.61 0.30 -22.38
N PRO A 110 1.59 1.13 -21.32
CA PRO A 110 0.80 2.36 -21.27
C PRO A 110 1.11 3.33 -22.42
N LYS A 111 2.31 3.25 -23.00
CA LYS A 111 2.77 4.10 -24.11
C LYS A 111 2.45 3.53 -25.49
N SER A 112 1.88 2.33 -25.57
CA SER A 112 1.56 1.64 -26.81
C SER A 112 0.07 1.34 -26.92
N THR A 113 -0.46 1.38 -28.12
CA THR A 113 -1.82 0.92 -28.43
C THR A 113 -1.88 -0.57 -28.71
N GLU A 114 -0.74 -1.22 -28.93
CA GLU A 114 -0.66 -2.63 -29.29
C GLU A 114 -0.77 -3.52 -28.04
N SER A 115 -1.57 -4.58 -28.18
CA SER A 115 -1.78 -5.60 -27.15
C SER A 115 -1.09 -6.89 -27.55
N VAL A 116 -0.44 -7.53 -26.59
CA VAL A 116 0.25 -8.81 -26.79
C VAL A 116 -0.49 -9.89 -26.01
N LEU A 117 -0.89 -10.96 -26.69
CA LEU A 117 -1.45 -12.15 -26.05
C LEU A 117 -0.35 -12.85 -25.25
N VAL A 118 -0.57 -13.06 -23.95
CA VAL A 118 0.41 -13.67 -23.04
C VAL A 118 -0.02 -15.03 -22.51
N SER A 119 -1.31 -15.31 -22.49
CA SER A 119 -1.82 -16.61 -22.05
C SER A 119 -3.20 -16.88 -22.62
N THR A 120 -3.45 -18.12 -23.00
CA THR A 120 -4.79 -18.64 -23.31
C THR A 120 -5.33 -19.52 -22.18
N ASN A 121 -4.60 -19.61 -21.07
CA ASN A 121 -5.00 -20.41 -19.91
C ASN A 121 -6.05 -19.63 -19.09
N PRO A 122 -7.30 -20.12 -18.99
CA PRO A 122 -8.38 -19.43 -18.27
C PRO A 122 -8.10 -19.27 -16.78
N VAL A 123 -7.16 -20.03 -16.21
CA VAL A 123 -6.70 -19.88 -14.82
C VAL A 123 -6.03 -18.52 -14.63
N VAL A 124 -5.22 -18.05 -15.58
CA VAL A 124 -4.55 -16.74 -15.51
C VAL A 124 -5.60 -15.63 -15.48
N ALA A 125 -6.59 -15.69 -16.37
CA ALA A 125 -7.69 -14.72 -16.39
C ALA A 125 -8.50 -14.70 -15.09
N ARG A 126 -8.72 -15.87 -14.46
CA ARG A 126 -9.41 -15.96 -13.17
C ARG A 126 -8.57 -15.38 -12.03
N LEU A 127 -7.26 -15.62 -12.04
CA LEU A 127 -6.35 -15.06 -11.04
C LEU A 127 -6.34 -13.54 -11.10
N LEU A 128 -6.24 -12.96 -12.30
CA LEU A 128 -6.25 -11.51 -12.52
C LEU A 128 -7.55 -10.85 -12.05
N LYS A 129 -8.72 -11.44 -12.37
CA LYS A 129 -10.00 -10.95 -11.82
C LYS A 129 -10.06 -11.04 -10.29
N GLY A 130 -9.46 -12.09 -9.73
CA GLY A 130 -9.35 -12.23 -8.28
C GLY A 130 -8.40 -11.22 -7.64
N ILE A 131 -7.36 -10.79 -8.36
CA ILE A 131 -6.48 -9.70 -7.92
C ILE A 131 -7.24 -8.39 -7.94
N GLU A 132 -7.92 -8.05 -9.04
CA GLU A 132 -8.73 -6.82 -9.16
C GLU A 132 -9.74 -6.68 -8.01
N ALA A 133 -10.48 -7.75 -7.71
CA ALA A 133 -11.43 -7.74 -6.59
C ALA A 133 -10.76 -7.57 -5.21
N LEU A 134 -9.57 -8.14 -5.00
CA LEU A 134 -8.82 -7.95 -3.76
C LEU A 134 -8.21 -6.55 -3.67
N GLU A 135 -7.78 -5.96 -4.79
CA GLU A 135 -7.30 -4.57 -4.83
C GLU A 135 -8.42 -3.60 -4.46
N ASP A 136 -9.64 -3.81 -4.99
CA ASP A 136 -10.82 -3.06 -4.59
C ASP A 136 -11.12 -3.21 -3.10
N GLN A 137 -11.10 -4.44 -2.57
CA GLN A 137 -11.30 -4.70 -1.14
C GLN A 137 -10.24 -4.00 -0.29
N ARG A 138 -8.97 -4.06 -0.68
CA ARG A 138 -7.86 -3.39 0.02
C ARG A 138 -8.07 -1.88 0.02
N ASN A 139 -8.42 -1.31 -1.13
CA ASN A 139 -8.63 0.13 -1.26
C ASN A 139 -9.80 0.61 -0.40
N GLN A 140 -10.88 -0.18 -0.29
CA GLN A 140 -12.00 0.11 0.62
C GLN A 140 -11.56 0.10 2.08
N LEU A 141 -10.78 -0.90 2.52
CA LEU A 141 -10.25 -0.96 3.88
C LEU A 141 -9.42 0.29 4.22
N LEU A 142 -8.52 0.68 3.31
CA LEU A 142 -7.66 1.85 3.49
C LEU A 142 -8.44 3.17 3.50
N GLN A 143 -9.55 3.27 2.76
CA GLN A 143 -10.44 4.44 2.77
C GLN A 143 -11.28 4.49 4.05
N SER A 144 -11.84 3.36 4.48
CA SER A 144 -12.64 3.30 5.72
C SER A 144 -11.84 3.67 6.98
N ALA A 145 -10.53 3.40 7.00
CA ALA A 145 -9.65 3.78 8.09
C ALA A 145 -9.35 5.29 8.16
N GLY A 146 -9.72 6.07 7.13
CA GLY A 146 -9.63 7.53 7.11
C GLY A 146 -10.93 8.24 7.49
N ASP A 147 -12.08 7.56 7.37
CA ASP A 147 -13.41 8.15 7.57
C ASP A 147 -14.00 7.90 8.98
N GLU A 148 -13.36 7.07 9.82
CA GLU A 148 -13.79 6.88 11.21
C GLU A 148 -13.66 8.17 12.06
N ASP A 149 -12.87 9.16 11.60
CA ASP A 149 -12.71 10.46 12.27
C ASP A 149 -13.77 11.52 11.84
N GLU A 150 -14.60 11.28 10.82
CA GLU A 150 -15.66 12.24 10.42
C GLU A 150 -16.98 12.10 11.22
N LYS A 151 -17.04 11.19 12.22
CA LYS A 151 -18.29 10.85 12.92
C LYS A 151 -18.30 11.01 14.45
N GLU A 152 -17.28 11.60 15.06
CA GLU A 152 -17.31 11.97 16.50
C GLU A 152 -17.23 13.48 16.75
#